data_AF-A0A418R2M6-F1
#
_entry.id   AF-A0A418R2M6-F1
#
_cell.length_a   1.000
_cell.length_b   1.000
_cell.length_c   1.000
_cell.angle_alpha   90.00
_cell.angle_beta   90.00
_cell.angle_gamma   90.00
#
_symmetry.space_group_name_H-M   'P 1'
#
loop_
_entity.id
_entity.type
_entity.pdbx_description
1 polymer ?
#
loop_
_entity_poly.entity_id
_entity_poly.type
_entity_poly.pdbx_seq_one_letter_code
_entity_poly.pdbx_strand_id
1 'polypeptide(L)'
;MRLTNDSVAGQPFGQEPTVRELLGEGGRVVARRPCRNLYEANQVDTLLLVRHQGNLFEFYRAPEKDLLRDAVVTNFQPAYGRRLRRRLAAAHQPGPGATANVRIGDTERTNYVSVVYQRGQLSAVHVEPYAE
;
A
#
# COMPACT_ATOMS: atom_id res chain seq x y z
N MET A 1 8.89 -5.50 -15.42
CA MET A 1 9.20 -6.92 -15.14
C MET A 1 8.24 -7.41 -14.06
N ARG A 2 7.59 -8.56 -14.24
CA ARG A 2 6.73 -9.17 -13.22
C ARG A 2 7.53 -10.24 -12.49
N LEU A 3 7.57 -10.17 -11.17
CA LEU A 3 8.32 -11.09 -10.34
C LEU A 3 7.33 -11.68 -9.33
N THR A 4 6.95 -12.93 -9.52
CA THR A 4 6.14 -13.66 -8.53
C THR A 4 7.09 -14.22 -7.49
N ASN A 5 6.96 -13.81 -6.24
CA ASN A 5 7.80 -14.30 -5.15
C ASN A 5 6.95 -14.46 -3.91
N ASP A 6 6.26 -15.60 -3.81
CA ASP A 6 5.28 -15.88 -2.75
C ASP A 6 5.91 -15.90 -1.35
N SER A 7 7.21 -16.20 -1.22
CA SER A 7 7.92 -16.11 0.07
C SER A 7 8.09 -14.68 0.57
N VAL A 8 8.26 -13.74 -0.37
CA VAL A 8 8.22 -12.31 -0.11
C VAL A 8 6.80 -11.87 0.08
N ALA A 9 5.82 -12.52 -0.57
CA ALA A 9 4.42 -12.13 -0.71
C ALA A 9 3.46 -12.57 0.41
N GLY A 10 3.69 -13.71 1.07
CA GLY A 10 2.99 -14.03 2.32
C GLY A 10 3.37 -13.11 3.49
N GLN A 11 4.33 -12.20 3.29
CA GLN A 11 4.93 -11.38 4.33
C GLN A 11 5.36 -9.92 3.99
N PRO A 12 5.23 -9.33 2.79
CA PRO A 12 5.91 -8.08 2.42
C PRO A 12 5.17 -6.87 3.00
N PHE A 13 3.88 -7.01 3.24
CA PHE A 13 3.00 -5.96 3.72
C PHE A 13 3.03 -5.83 5.24
N GLY A 14 3.32 -6.93 5.96
CA GLY A 14 3.07 -6.99 7.40
C GLY A 14 1.65 -6.52 7.74
N GLN A 15 1.45 -5.99 8.95
CA GLN A 15 0.21 -5.29 9.28
C GLN A 15 0.13 -3.97 8.51
N GLU A 16 -0.98 -3.75 7.81
CA GLU A 16 -1.32 -2.48 7.15
C GLU A 16 -1.50 -1.37 8.18
N PRO A 17 -1.20 -0.11 7.84
CA PRO A 17 -1.38 0.99 8.76
C PRO A 17 -2.88 1.26 8.94
N THR A 18 -3.30 1.52 10.16
CA THR A 18 -4.67 1.98 10.42
C THR A 18 -4.79 3.48 10.14
N VAL A 19 -6.01 3.93 9.87
CA VAL A 19 -6.31 5.37 9.77
C VAL A 19 -5.87 6.10 11.04
N ARG A 20 -6.11 5.51 12.21
CA ARG A 20 -5.75 6.11 13.50
C ARG A 20 -4.24 6.31 13.66
N GLU A 21 -3.44 5.31 13.28
CA GLU A 21 -1.98 5.42 13.31
C GLU A 21 -1.48 6.53 12.37
N LEU A 22 -1.96 6.56 11.12
CA LEU A 22 -1.55 7.59 10.17
C LEU A 22 -1.90 8.99 10.65
N LEU A 23 -3.08 9.18 11.23
CA LEU A 23 -3.47 10.48 11.81
C LEU A 23 -2.63 10.82 13.06
N GLY A 24 -2.35 9.84 13.91
CA GLY A 24 -1.48 10.01 15.08
C GLY A 24 -0.04 10.38 14.72
N GLU A 25 0.46 9.92 13.57
CA GLU A 25 1.79 10.27 13.03
C GLU A 25 1.80 11.59 12.23
N GLY A 26 0.74 12.40 12.31
CA GLY A 26 0.64 13.72 11.64
C GLY A 26 0.03 13.67 10.24
N GLY A 27 -0.57 12.55 9.86
CA GLY A 27 -1.37 12.42 8.65
C GLY A 27 -2.66 13.24 8.71
N ARG A 28 -3.23 13.54 7.56
CA ARG A 28 -4.46 14.33 7.42
C ARG A 28 -5.41 13.65 6.47
N VAL A 29 -6.70 13.65 6.81
CA VAL A 29 -7.75 13.30 5.86
C VAL A 29 -7.83 14.40 4.80
N VAL A 30 -7.69 14.03 3.54
CA VAL A 30 -7.76 14.96 2.40
C VAL A 30 -9.01 14.77 1.55
N ALA A 31 -9.67 13.61 1.63
CA ALA A 31 -10.97 13.39 1.01
C ALA A 31 -11.80 12.35 1.78
N ARG A 32 -13.12 12.50 1.69
CA ARG A 32 -14.13 11.55 2.18
C ARG A 32 -15.21 11.45 1.12
N ARG A 33 -15.48 10.25 0.63
CA ARG A 33 -16.49 10.00 -0.41
C ARG A 33 -17.39 8.85 0.02
N PRO A 34 -18.72 9.01 0.01
CA PRO A 34 -19.62 7.88 0.24
C PRO A 34 -19.50 6.89 -0.92
N CYS A 35 -19.57 5.59 -0.63
CA CYS A 35 -19.66 4.53 -1.62
C CYS A 35 -20.76 3.54 -1.22
N ARG A 36 -21.56 3.08 -2.19
CA ARG A 36 -22.54 2.03 -1.91
C ARG A 36 -21.82 0.70 -1.80
N ASN A 37 -22.14 -0.08 -0.78
CA ASN A 37 -21.68 -1.45 -0.68
C ASN A 37 -22.34 -2.28 -1.81
N LEU A 38 -21.55 -3.12 -2.48
CA LEU A 38 -22.03 -3.94 -3.60
C LEU A 38 -22.83 -5.17 -3.14
N TYR A 39 -22.59 -5.63 -1.91
CA TYR A 39 -23.13 -6.88 -1.39
C TYR A 39 -24.19 -6.66 -0.30
N GLU A 40 -24.12 -5.55 0.43
CA GLU A 40 -25.06 -5.19 1.49
C GLU A 40 -26.02 -4.10 1.04
N ALA A 41 -27.26 -4.50 0.75
CA ALA A 41 -28.30 -3.58 0.30
C ALA A 41 -28.57 -2.50 1.35
N ASN A 42 -28.57 -1.23 0.91
CA ASN A 42 -28.75 -0.03 1.74
C ASN A 42 -27.56 0.35 2.63
N GLN A 43 -26.43 -0.37 2.57
CA GLN A 43 -25.21 0.05 3.24
C GLN A 43 -24.44 1.09 2.40
N VAL A 44 -24.15 2.23 3.03
CA VAL A 44 -23.29 3.28 2.48
C VAL A 44 -22.02 3.35 3.30
N ASP A 45 -20.94 2.89 2.71
CA ASP A 45 -19.59 2.90 3.25
C ASP A 45 -18.88 4.20 2.85
N THR A 46 -17.62 4.36 3.27
CA THR A 46 -16.83 5.56 2.99
C THR A 46 -15.47 5.23 2.41
N LEU A 47 -15.13 5.82 1.28
CA LEU A 47 -13.74 5.93 0.83
C LEU A 47 -13.08 7.13 1.50
N LEU A 48 -12.02 6.86 2.24
CA LEU A 48 -11.26 7.83 3.01
C LEU A 48 -9.85 7.96 2.45
N LEU A 49 -9.48 9.16 2.01
CA LEU A 49 -8.12 9.44 1.53
C LEU A 49 -7.33 10.16 2.62
N VAL A 50 -6.21 9.56 3.02
CA VAL A 50 -5.29 10.08 4.05
C VAL A 50 -3.95 10.40 3.41
N ARG A 51 -3.47 11.64 3.61
CA ARG A 51 -2.14 12.06 3.20
C ARG A 51 -1.21 12.09 4.42
N HIS A 52 -0.05 11.49 4.31
CA HIS A 52 1.00 11.54 5.33
C HIS A 52 2.35 11.89 4.70
N GLN A 53 2.79 13.13 4.90
CA GLN A 53 4.11 13.64 4.50
C GLN A 53 4.51 13.41 3.02
N GLY A 54 3.55 13.25 2.11
CA GLY A 54 3.78 12.99 0.68
C GLY A 54 3.38 11.58 0.23
N ASN A 55 3.08 10.68 1.17
CA ASN A 55 2.41 9.42 0.90
C ASN A 55 0.90 9.63 0.86
N LEU A 56 0.21 8.76 0.14
CA LEU A 56 -1.24 8.75 0.00
C LEU A 56 -1.77 7.35 0.33
N PHE A 57 -2.84 7.28 1.11
CA PHE A 57 -3.49 6.03 1.50
C PHE A 57 -4.99 6.18 1.30
N GLU A 58 -5.60 5.32 0.51
CA GLU A 58 -7.05 5.21 0.39
C GLU A 58 -7.54 4.03 1.21
N PHE A 59 -8.53 4.29 2.07
CA PHE A 59 -9.18 3.29 2.89
C PHE A 59 -10.64 3.14 2.49
N TYR A 60 -11.09 1.90 2.44
CA TYR A 60 -12.50 1.55 2.47
C TYR A 60 -12.94 1.39 3.94
N ARG A 61 -13.84 2.25 4.39
CA ARG A 61 -14.39 2.25 5.75
C ARG A 61 -15.82 1.71 5.71
N ALA A 62 -16.00 0.54 6.32
CA ALA A 62 -17.28 -0.05 6.67
C ALA A 62 -17.57 0.15 8.17
N PRO A 63 -18.80 -0.09 8.66
CA PRO A 63 -19.13 0.07 10.07
C PRO A 63 -18.22 -0.71 11.02
N GLU A 64 -17.74 -1.88 10.60
CA GLU A 64 -16.95 -2.79 11.45
C GLU A 64 -15.44 -2.63 11.29
N LYS A 65 -14.96 -2.05 10.18
CA LYS A 65 -13.53 -2.06 9.85
C LYS A 65 -13.12 -1.01 8.82
N ASP A 66 -11.84 -0.64 8.92
CA ASP A 66 -11.10 0.09 7.89
C ASP A 66 -10.20 -0.89 7.13
N LEU A 67 -10.33 -0.94 5.81
CA LEU A 67 -9.49 -1.73 4.93
C LEU A 67 -8.65 -0.80 4.06
N LEU A 68 -7.34 -1.05 3.94
CA LEU A 68 -6.53 -0.33 2.96
C LEU A 68 -6.95 -0.80 1.56
N ARG A 69 -7.28 0.14 0.68
CA ARG A 69 -7.69 -0.12 -0.71
C ARG A 69 -6.59 0.25 -1.72
N ASP A 70 -5.84 1.30 -1.42
CA ASP A 70 -4.73 1.76 -2.26
C ASP A 70 -3.72 2.50 -1.39
N ALA A 71 -2.42 2.41 -1.70
CA ALA A 71 -1.41 3.27 -1.11
C ALA A 71 -0.27 3.60 -2.06
N VAL A 72 0.08 4.88 -2.13
CA VAL A 72 1.29 5.38 -2.80
C VAL A 72 2.27 5.86 -1.73
N VAL A 73 3.37 5.15 -1.58
CA VAL A 73 4.44 5.41 -0.60
C VAL A 73 5.71 5.83 -1.32
N THR A 74 6.19 7.04 -1.06
CA THR A 74 7.32 7.65 -1.78
C THR A 74 8.45 8.08 -0.84
N ASN A 75 8.13 8.48 0.40
CA ASN A 75 9.15 8.95 1.35
C ASN A 75 9.56 7.89 2.38
N PHE A 76 8.82 6.78 2.44
CA PHE A 76 9.01 5.66 3.38
C PHE A 76 9.15 6.05 4.86
N GLN A 77 8.66 7.22 5.29
CA GLN A 77 8.71 7.69 6.68
C GLN A 77 7.77 6.96 7.64
N PRO A 78 6.48 6.70 7.29
CA PRO A 78 5.58 5.95 8.15
C PRO A 78 6.19 4.61 8.56
N ALA A 79 5.81 4.09 9.74
CA ALA A 79 6.27 2.77 10.18
C ALA A 79 6.04 1.68 9.11
N TYR A 80 4.89 1.75 8.43
CA TYR A 80 4.57 0.91 7.27
C TYR A 80 5.56 1.08 6.11
N GLY A 81 5.84 2.32 5.68
CA GLY A 81 6.80 2.60 4.62
C GLY A 81 8.22 2.09 4.94
N ARG A 82 8.68 2.25 6.20
CA ARG A 82 9.98 1.72 6.65
C ARG A 82 10.04 0.19 6.61
N ARG A 83 8.91 -0.50 6.87
CA ARG A 83 8.82 -1.96 6.73
C ARG A 83 8.88 -2.38 5.27
N LEU A 84 8.08 -1.74 4.41
CA LEU A 84 8.08 -1.99 2.97
C LEU A 84 9.48 -1.86 2.39
N ARG A 85 10.18 -0.75 2.69
CA ARG A 85 11.55 -0.54 2.20
C ARG A 85 12.51 -1.67 2.60
N ARG A 86 12.48 -2.08 3.86
CA ARG A 86 13.36 -3.16 4.36
C ARG A 86 13.08 -4.50 3.69
N ARG A 87 11.80 -4.86 3.55
CA ARG A 87 11.42 -6.15 2.94
C ARG A 87 11.69 -6.17 1.44
N LEU A 88 11.38 -5.09 0.72
CA LEU A 88 11.65 -4.98 -0.71
C LEU A 88 13.15 -4.98 -1.03
N ALA A 89 13.97 -4.34 -0.20
CA ALA A 89 15.42 -4.38 -0.35
C ALA A 89 16.01 -5.79 -0.11
N ALA A 90 15.34 -6.64 0.68
CA ALA A 90 15.74 -8.05 0.83
C ALA A 90 15.25 -8.92 -0.34
N ALA A 91 14.07 -8.60 -0.87
CA ALA A 91 13.42 -9.35 -1.94
C ALA A 91 14.05 -9.13 -3.31
N HIS A 92 14.44 -7.88 -3.61
CA HIS A 92 14.97 -7.51 -4.91
C HIS A 92 15.90 -6.31 -4.78
N GLN A 93 17.15 -6.51 -5.19
CA GLN A 93 18.15 -5.45 -5.34
C GLN A 93 18.52 -5.33 -6.82
N PRO A 94 18.03 -4.28 -7.50
CA PRO A 94 18.49 -3.99 -8.85
C PRO A 94 19.99 -3.67 -8.83
N GLY A 95 20.68 -3.97 -9.94
CA GLY A 95 22.08 -3.60 -10.10
C GLY A 95 22.31 -2.08 -9.94
N PRO A 96 23.52 -1.65 -9.55
CA PRO A 96 23.86 -0.23 -9.46
C PRO A 96 23.53 0.52 -10.76
N GLY A 97 22.83 1.65 -10.65
CA GLY A 97 22.43 2.46 -11.82
C GLY A 97 21.19 1.98 -12.58
N ALA A 98 20.65 0.80 -12.27
CA ALA A 98 19.45 0.29 -12.92
C ALA A 98 18.20 1.10 -12.53
N THR A 99 17.33 1.34 -13.51
CA THR A 99 15.98 1.87 -13.29
C THR A 99 15.01 0.78 -13.70
N ALA A 100 14.13 0.38 -12.79
CA ALA A 100 13.28 -0.79 -13.00
C ALA A 100 11.92 -0.60 -12.34
N ASN A 101 10.88 -1.04 -13.04
CA ASN A 101 9.53 -1.20 -12.49
C ASN A 101 9.26 -2.69 -12.31
N VAL A 102 9.07 -3.09 -11.05
CA VAL A 102 8.89 -4.48 -10.63
C VAL A 102 7.54 -4.62 -9.98
N ARG A 103 6.71 -5.53 -10.49
CA ARG A 103 5.45 -5.90 -9.83
C ARG A 103 5.67 -7.19 -9.04
N ILE A 104 5.44 -7.12 -7.74
CA ILE A 104 5.51 -8.23 -6.79
C ILE A 104 4.08 -8.55 -6.36
N GLY A 105 3.60 -9.73 -6.71
CA GLY A 105 2.26 -10.19 -6.33
C GLY A 105 2.30 -11.11 -5.13
N ASP A 106 1.34 -10.95 -4.24
CA ASP A 106 0.94 -11.92 -3.22
C ASP A 106 -0.26 -12.70 -3.73
N THR A 107 -0.04 -13.99 -3.96
CA THR A 107 -1.06 -14.90 -4.45
C THR A 107 -1.98 -15.38 -3.32
N GLU A 108 -1.55 -15.35 -2.06
CA GLU A 108 -2.35 -15.75 -0.89
C GLU A 108 -3.31 -14.65 -0.45
N ARG A 109 -2.87 -13.39 -0.55
CA ARG A 109 -3.70 -12.21 -0.27
C ARG A 109 -4.04 -11.38 -1.49
N THR A 110 -3.91 -11.89 -2.72
CA THR A 110 -4.25 -11.21 -4.01
C THR A 110 -3.94 -9.71 -4.03
N ASN A 111 -2.85 -9.33 -3.38
CA ASN A 111 -2.42 -7.96 -3.25
C ASN A 111 -1.22 -7.81 -4.17
N TYR A 112 -1.17 -6.71 -4.93
CA TYR A 112 -0.03 -6.41 -5.78
C TYR A 112 0.72 -5.21 -5.23
N VAL A 113 2.04 -5.32 -5.20
CA VAL A 113 2.95 -4.19 -5.01
C VAL A 113 3.63 -3.89 -6.31
N SER A 114 3.41 -2.70 -6.83
CA SER A 114 4.23 -2.13 -7.89
C SER A 114 5.34 -1.30 -7.27
N VAL A 115 6.58 -1.65 -7.61
CA VAL A 115 7.80 -1.06 -7.05
C VAL A 115 8.55 -0.32 -8.15
N VAL A 116 8.92 0.92 -7.89
CA VAL A 116 9.77 1.72 -8.78
C VAL A 116 11.14 1.87 -8.15
N TYR A 117 12.16 1.42 -8.87
CA TYR A 117 13.57 1.63 -8.54
C TYR A 117 14.17 2.67 -9.48
N GLN A 118 14.95 3.59 -8.92
CA GLN A 118 15.73 4.58 -9.66
C GLN A 118 17.17 4.52 -9.18
N ARG A 119 18.12 4.39 -10.12
CA ARG A 119 19.57 4.28 -9.82
C ARG A 119 19.90 3.17 -8.80
N GLY A 120 19.18 2.05 -8.86
CA GLY A 120 19.32 0.92 -7.95
C GLY A 120 18.68 1.12 -6.57
N GLN A 121 18.05 2.27 -6.30
CA GLN A 121 17.38 2.56 -5.04
C GLN A 121 15.86 2.53 -5.17
N LEU A 122 15.19 2.10 -4.11
CA LEU A 122 13.74 2.13 -4.01
C LEU A 122 13.24 3.59 -3.99
N SER A 123 12.42 3.97 -4.97
CA SER A 123 11.93 5.34 -5.16
C SER A 123 10.45 5.47 -4.80
N ALA A 124 9.61 4.53 -5.24
CA ALA A 124 8.20 4.53 -4.93
C ALA A 124 7.65 3.11 -4.80
N VAL A 125 6.62 2.98 -3.99
CA VAL A 125 5.83 1.76 -3.81
C VAL A 125 4.36 2.11 -3.97
N HIS A 126 3.68 1.34 -4.80
CA HIS A 126 2.24 1.41 -4.99
C HIS A 126 1.64 0.07 -4.56
N VAL A 127 0.72 0.10 -3.62
CA VAL A 127 0.08 -1.05 -3.00
C VAL A 127 -1.37 -1.10 -3.45
N GLU A 128 -1.72 -2.13 -4.19
CA GLU A 128 -3.06 -2.38 -4.73
C GLU A 128 -3.60 -3.68 -4.12
N PRO A 129 -4.32 -3.63 -2.98
CA PRO A 129 -4.95 -4.81 -2.41
C PRO A 129 -6.24 -5.25 -3.13
N TYR A 130 -6.42 -6.58 -3.19
CA TYR A 130 -7.46 -7.44 -3.78
C TYR A 130 -8.33 -6.90 -4.93
N ALA A 131 -8.28 -7.67 -6.03
CA ALA A 131 -9.18 -7.58 -7.18
C ALA A 131 -10.66 -7.49 -6.76
N GLU A 132 -11.38 -6.63 -7.49
CA GLU A 132 -12.83 -6.42 -7.45
C GLU A 132 -13.65 -7.73 -7.44
#